data_AF-A0A7Z6XJ60-F1
#
_entry.id   AF-A0A7Z6XJ60-F1
#
_cell.length_a   1.000
_cell.length_b   1.000
_cell.length_c   1.000
_cell.angle_alpha   90.00
_cell.angle_beta   90.00
_cell.angle_gamma   90.00
#
_symmetry.space_group_name_H-M   'P 1'
#
loop_
_entity.id
_entity.type
_entity.pdbx_description
1 polymer ?
#
loop_
_entity_poly.entity_id
_entity_poly.type
_entity_poly.pdbx_seq_one_letter_code
_entity_poly.pdbx_strand_id
1 'polypeptide(L)'
;MRSAGTDTVGGLVFATTTPERPCPAAAPEIAYRIGQGRIPAFDISAVCSGFLYTMASAGALITAGITDSVLVVAAEAYSRVVDPTDRSTAVLFGDGAGAVMLRAGPADEPGALLAYDLGSDGEGAELIRIPEPREQPSGERWFAMAGRKV
;
A
#
# COMPACT_ATOMS: atom_id res chain seq x y z
N MET A 1 8.04 -9.00 -12.35
CA MET A 1 8.12 -8.10 -13.52
C MET A 1 8.04 -8.82 -14.86
N ARG A 2 8.16 -10.17 -14.90
CA ARG A 2 7.97 -11.00 -16.11
C ARG A 2 6.73 -10.67 -16.95
N SER A 3 5.57 -10.41 -16.32
CA SER A 3 4.34 -10.04 -17.04
C SER A 3 4.47 -8.74 -17.86
N ALA A 4 5.38 -7.85 -17.46
CA ALA A 4 5.66 -6.60 -18.16
C ALA A 4 6.83 -6.74 -19.18
N GLY A 5 7.41 -7.94 -19.32
CA GLY A 5 8.51 -8.19 -20.26
C GLY A 5 9.83 -7.47 -19.92
N THR A 6 10.01 -7.04 -18.67
CA THR A 6 11.22 -6.35 -18.21
C THR A 6 11.76 -6.95 -16.91
N ASP A 7 13.07 -6.78 -16.71
CA ASP A 7 13.81 -7.18 -15.51
C ASP A 7 14.33 -5.96 -14.71
N THR A 8 14.06 -4.74 -15.17
CA THR A 8 14.46 -3.50 -14.50
C THR A 8 13.28 -2.59 -14.22
N VAL A 9 13.39 -1.80 -13.16
CA VAL A 9 12.46 -0.71 -12.84
C VAL A 9 13.22 0.45 -12.24
N GLY A 10 12.74 1.66 -12.47
CA GLY A 10 13.39 2.88 -11.99
C GLY A 10 12.87 3.40 -10.66
N GLY A 11 11.87 2.76 -10.03
CA GLY A 11 11.32 3.13 -8.74
C GLY A 11 10.34 2.08 -8.19
N LEU A 12 10.10 2.09 -6.88
CA LEU A 12 9.15 1.19 -6.22
C LEU A 12 8.30 1.96 -5.20
N VAL A 13 6.99 1.83 -5.29
CA VAL A 13 6.07 2.40 -4.29
C VAL A 13 5.22 1.27 -3.73
N PHE A 14 5.19 1.13 -2.41
CA PHE A 14 4.52 0.04 -1.72
C PHE A 14 3.37 0.52 -0.84
N ALA A 15 2.14 0.06 -1.10
CA ALA A 15 0.99 0.28 -0.24
C ALA A 15 0.90 -0.83 0.81
N THR A 16 0.98 -0.47 2.09
CA THR A 16 0.69 -1.39 3.19
C THR A 16 0.28 -0.61 4.44
N THR A 17 -0.58 -1.24 5.24
CA THR A 17 -0.97 -0.80 6.58
C THR A 17 -0.66 -1.85 7.65
N THR A 18 -0.23 -3.03 7.22
CA THR A 18 0.30 -4.08 8.10
C THR A 18 1.81 -4.31 7.86
N PRO A 19 2.68 -3.30 8.05
CA PRO A 19 4.10 -3.50 7.83
C PRO A 19 4.66 -4.50 8.85
N GLU A 20 5.64 -5.31 8.44
CA GLU A 20 6.32 -6.28 9.33
C GLU A 20 7.05 -5.61 10.49
N ARG A 21 7.45 -4.36 10.31
CA ARG A 21 8.20 -3.55 11.27
C ARG A 21 7.89 -2.08 11.06
N PRO A 22 8.01 -1.23 12.10
CA PRO A 22 7.79 0.20 11.97
C PRO A 22 8.93 0.93 11.24
N CYS A 23 10.15 0.39 11.30
CA CYS A 23 11.33 0.99 10.67
C CYS A 23 12.41 -0.08 10.43
N PRO A 24 13.12 -0.04 9.30
CA PRO A 24 12.87 0.80 8.11
C PRO A 24 11.63 0.34 7.32
N ALA A 25 11.22 1.15 6.34
CA ALA A 25 10.21 0.79 5.34
C ALA A 25 10.49 -0.57 4.67
N ALA A 26 9.44 -1.18 4.12
CA ALA A 26 9.51 -2.47 3.44
C ALA A 26 9.90 -2.34 1.96
N ALA A 27 9.50 -1.27 1.27
CA ALA A 27 9.79 -1.05 -0.15
C ALA A 27 11.28 -1.20 -0.54
N PRO A 28 12.26 -0.62 0.20
CA PRO A 28 13.67 -0.80 -0.14
C PRO A 28 14.13 -2.26 -0.06
N GLU A 29 13.61 -3.03 0.89
CA GLU A 29 13.91 -4.45 1.02
C GLU A 29 13.26 -5.27 -0.09
N ILE A 30 12.02 -4.94 -0.47
CA ILE A 30 11.36 -5.56 -1.63
C ILE A 30 12.23 -5.35 -2.87
N ALA A 31 12.63 -4.10 -3.15
CA ALA A 31 13.49 -3.75 -4.28
C ALA A 31 14.77 -4.59 -4.30
N TYR A 32 15.48 -4.66 -3.16
CA TYR A 32 16.68 -5.50 -3.02
C TYR A 32 16.40 -6.97 -3.33
N ARG A 33 15.33 -7.54 -2.74
CA ARG A 33 14.97 -8.97 -2.91
C ARG A 33 14.58 -9.32 -4.35
N ILE A 34 14.04 -8.38 -5.12
CA ILE A 34 13.72 -8.58 -6.54
C ILE A 34 14.88 -8.20 -7.49
N GLY A 35 16.10 -8.07 -6.95
CA GLY A 35 17.31 -7.81 -7.72
C GLY A 35 17.44 -6.37 -8.22
N GLN A 36 16.62 -5.46 -7.71
CA GLN A 36 16.72 -4.04 -8.02
C GLN A 36 17.67 -3.37 -7.04
N GLY A 37 18.51 -2.48 -7.56
CA GLY A 37 19.55 -1.81 -6.80
C GLY A 37 19.07 -0.52 -6.13
N ARG A 38 19.87 0.54 -6.27
CA ARG A 38 19.70 1.86 -5.65
C ARG A 38 18.61 2.70 -6.34
N ILE A 39 17.38 2.20 -6.34
CA ILE A 39 16.22 2.91 -6.88
C ILE A 39 15.47 3.64 -5.76
N PRO A 40 14.73 4.72 -6.05
CA PRO A 40 13.77 5.30 -5.13
C PRO A 40 12.75 4.23 -4.70
N ALA A 41 12.61 4.01 -3.39
CA ALA A 41 11.72 3.01 -2.83
C ALA A 41 11.11 3.49 -1.51
N PHE A 42 9.78 3.54 -1.41
CA PHE A 42 9.09 3.99 -0.18
C PHE A 42 7.69 3.38 -0.01
N ASP A 43 7.20 3.41 1.23
CA ASP A 43 5.89 2.90 1.61
C ASP A 43 4.86 4.04 1.70
N ILE A 44 3.61 3.76 1.35
CA ILE A 44 2.45 4.62 1.57
C ILE A 44 1.44 3.87 2.44
N SER A 45 1.04 4.50 3.55
CA SER A 45 -0.02 4.01 4.42
C SER A 45 -1.30 4.81 4.17
N ALA A 46 -2.26 4.19 3.49
CA ALA A 46 -3.60 4.74 3.26
C ALA A 46 -4.71 3.67 3.28
N VAL A 47 -4.50 2.58 4.04
CA VAL A 47 -5.48 1.49 4.24
C VAL A 47 -6.03 0.99 2.90
N CYS A 48 -7.35 0.82 2.78
CA CYS A 48 -8.00 0.27 1.59
C CYS A 48 -7.84 1.15 0.34
N SER A 49 -7.52 2.44 0.48
CA SER A 49 -7.22 3.32 -0.66
C SER A 49 -5.73 3.34 -1.03
N GLY A 50 -4.90 2.59 -0.30
CA GLY A 50 -3.45 2.51 -0.49
C GLY A 50 -3.03 2.32 -1.95
N PHE A 51 -3.64 1.37 -2.66
CA PHE A 51 -3.31 1.12 -4.07
C PHE A 51 -3.60 2.33 -4.97
N LEU A 52 -4.68 3.08 -4.72
CA LEU A 52 -5.01 4.28 -5.51
C LEU A 52 -4.03 5.41 -5.25
N TYR A 53 -3.64 5.62 -3.98
CA TYR A 53 -2.64 6.61 -3.58
C TYR A 53 -1.26 6.31 -4.15
N THR A 54 -0.85 5.03 -4.20
CA THR A 54 0.42 4.64 -4.79
C THR A 54 0.40 4.75 -6.31
N MET A 55 -0.70 4.45 -6.98
CA MET A 55 -0.87 4.67 -8.42
C MET A 55 -0.72 6.15 -8.80
N ALA A 56 -1.37 7.06 -8.06
CA ALA A 56 -1.24 8.49 -8.27
C ALA A 56 0.18 8.99 -8.01
N SER A 57 0.79 8.53 -6.92
CA SER A 57 2.16 8.89 -6.55
C SER A 57 3.18 8.39 -7.59
N ALA A 58 3.03 7.16 -8.07
CA ALA A 58 3.87 6.58 -9.10
C ALA A 58 3.72 7.28 -10.46
N GLY A 59 2.48 7.61 -10.86
CA GLY A 59 2.22 8.44 -12.04
C GLY A 59 2.86 9.82 -11.94
N ALA A 60 2.83 10.44 -10.75
CA ALA A 60 3.49 11.72 -10.50
C ALA A 60 5.02 11.62 -10.62
N LEU A 61 5.65 10.55 -10.10
CA LEU A 61 7.09 10.33 -10.27
C LEU A 61 7.50 10.24 -11.74
N ILE A 62 6.70 9.54 -12.56
CA ILE A 62 6.96 9.37 -13.98
C ILE A 62 6.77 10.69 -14.74
N THR A 63 5.64 11.36 -14.53
CA THR A 63 5.31 12.62 -15.23
C THR A 63 6.22 13.79 -14.81
N ALA A 64 6.76 13.77 -13.59
CA ALA A 64 7.77 14.73 -13.13
C ALA A 64 9.19 14.45 -13.69
N GLY A 65 9.39 13.35 -14.42
CA GLY A 65 10.70 12.97 -14.96
C GLY A 65 11.69 12.47 -13.91
N ILE A 66 11.21 12.05 -12.73
CA ILE A 66 12.07 11.47 -11.67
C ILE A 66 12.54 10.07 -12.10
N THR A 67 11.70 9.32 -12.81
CA THR A 67 12.01 7.99 -13.32
C THR A 67 11.08 7.58 -14.45
N ASP A 68 11.51 6.71 -15.36
CA ASP A 68 10.68 6.29 -16.50
C ASP A 68 9.77 5.08 -16.20
N SER A 69 9.95 4.44 -15.05
CA SER A 69 9.15 3.27 -14.65
C SER A 69 9.08 3.11 -13.14
N VAL A 70 7.91 2.70 -12.66
CA VAL A 70 7.65 2.47 -11.23
C VAL A 70 6.89 1.17 -11.04
N LEU A 71 7.39 0.32 -10.15
CA LEU A 71 6.68 -0.86 -9.68
C LEU A 71 5.79 -0.45 -8.52
N VAL A 72 4.49 -0.50 -8.74
CA VAL A 72 3.49 -0.28 -7.69
C VAL A 72 3.15 -1.63 -7.09
N VAL A 73 3.36 -1.77 -5.78
CA VAL A 73 3.04 -2.97 -5.02
C VAL A 73 2.00 -2.62 -3.97
N ALA A 74 1.04 -3.49 -3.73
CA ALA A 74 0.16 -3.42 -2.57
C ALA A 74 0.12 -4.79 -1.91
N ALA A 75 0.34 -4.86 -0.60
CA ALA A 75 0.23 -6.10 0.14
C ALA A 75 -0.21 -5.84 1.57
N GLU A 76 -1.08 -6.71 2.05
CA GLU A 76 -1.58 -6.67 3.42
C GLU A 76 -1.59 -8.08 4.00
N ALA A 77 -1.30 -8.16 5.29
CA ALA A 77 -1.32 -9.35 6.11
C ALA A 77 -2.22 -9.08 7.33
N TYR A 78 -3.50 -8.84 7.08
CA TYR A 78 -4.49 -8.52 8.13
C TYR A 78 -4.63 -9.65 9.15
N SER A 79 -4.33 -10.90 8.78
CA SER A 79 -4.30 -12.04 9.72
C SER A 79 -3.40 -11.80 10.93
N ARG A 80 -2.42 -10.89 10.84
CA ARG A 80 -1.51 -10.52 11.93
C ARG A 80 -2.10 -9.50 12.91
N VAL A 81 -3.10 -8.74 12.48
CA VAL A 81 -3.65 -7.61 13.23
C VAL A 81 -5.14 -7.76 13.51
N VAL A 82 -5.79 -8.84 13.10
CA VAL A 82 -7.21 -9.12 13.38
C VAL A 82 -7.33 -10.17 14.48
N ASP A 83 -8.19 -9.91 15.47
CA ASP A 83 -8.48 -10.88 16.54
C ASP A 83 -9.15 -12.13 15.92
N PRO A 84 -8.53 -13.32 16.00
CA PRO A 84 -9.08 -14.53 15.41
C PRO A 84 -10.35 -15.01 16.14
N THR A 85 -10.62 -14.53 17.35
CA THR A 85 -11.81 -14.84 18.14
C THR A 85 -12.98 -13.90 17.86
N ASP A 86 -12.71 -12.70 17.33
CA ASP A 86 -13.75 -11.76 16.90
C ASP A 86 -14.29 -12.15 15.52
N ARG A 87 -15.44 -12.83 15.52
CA ARG A 87 -16.11 -13.26 14.30
C ARG A 87 -16.63 -12.11 13.43
N SER A 88 -16.70 -10.89 13.95
CA SER A 88 -17.12 -9.72 13.17
C SER A 88 -16.04 -9.26 12.19
N THR A 89 -14.77 -9.47 12.52
CA THR A 89 -13.61 -9.06 11.72
C THR A 89 -12.88 -10.24 11.10
N ALA A 90 -12.72 -11.35 11.82
CA ALA A 90 -11.89 -12.49 11.40
C ALA A 90 -12.36 -13.16 10.11
N VAL A 91 -13.66 -13.08 9.78
CA VAL A 91 -14.22 -13.67 8.56
C VAL A 91 -14.16 -12.74 7.35
N LEU A 92 -13.89 -11.45 7.57
CA LEU A 92 -13.89 -10.42 6.53
C LEU A 92 -12.51 -10.20 5.93
N PHE A 93 -11.47 -10.24 6.78
CA PHE A 93 -10.12 -9.91 6.37
C PHE A 93 -9.30 -11.14 6.01
N GLY A 94 -8.41 -10.95 5.05
CA GLY A 94 -7.43 -11.95 4.65
C GLY A 94 -6.15 -11.29 4.21
N ASP A 95 -5.20 -12.13 3.82
CA ASP A 95 -3.89 -11.69 3.37
C ASP A 95 -3.84 -11.72 1.84
N GLY A 96 -3.12 -10.78 1.25
CA GLY A 96 -3.02 -10.68 -0.20
C GLY A 96 -1.93 -9.73 -0.65
N ALA A 97 -1.47 -9.92 -1.88
CA ALA A 97 -0.52 -9.04 -2.53
C ALA A 97 -0.83 -8.92 -4.02
N GLY A 98 -0.61 -7.73 -4.58
CA GLY A 98 -0.74 -7.43 -6.00
C GLY A 98 0.31 -6.40 -6.42
N ALA A 99 0.66 -6.40 -7.71
CA ALA A 99 1.59 -5.42 -8.24
C ALA A 99 1.30 -5.10 -9.71
N VAL A 100 1.56 -3.85 -10.09
CA VAL A 100 1.48 -3.38 -11.48
C VAL A 100 2.75 -2.61 -11.83
N MET A 101 3.16 -2.69 -13.09
CA MET A 101 4.27 -1.90 -13.63
C MET A 101 3.72 -0.71 -14.37
N LEU A 102 4.13 0.50 -13.97
CA LEU A 102 3.87 1.73 -14.71
C LEU A 102 5.13 2.14 -15.47
N ARG A 103 4.95 2.71 -16.66
CA ARG A 103 6.04 3.29 -17.45
C ARG A 103 5.60 4.60 -18.09
N ALA A 104 6.58 5.42 -18.47
CA ALA A 104 6.35 6.54 -19.36
C ALA A 104 5.69 6.05 -20.67
N GLY A 105 4.75 6.84 -21.18
CA GLY A 105 3.98 6.55 -22.38
C GLY A 105 3.06 7.72 -22.72
N PRO A 106 2.51 7.74 -23.94
CA PRO A 106 1.58 8.78 -24.36
C PRO A 106 0.20 8.57 -23.72
N ALA A 107 -0.55 9.66 -23.55
CA ALA A 107 -1.83 9.66 -22.83
C ALA A 107 -2.98 8.94 -23.57
N ASP A 108 -2.82 8.69 -24.87
CA ASP A 108 -3.77 7.95 -25.71
C ASP A 108 -3.50 6.44 -25.76
N GLU A 109 -2.45 5.97 -25.09
CA GLU A 109 -2.14 4.54 -24.99
C GLU A 109 -3.11 3.82 -24.05
N PRO A 110 -3.64 2.62 -24.42
CA PRO A 110 -4.41 1.79 -23.50
C PRO A 110 -3.63 1.48 -22.21
N GLY A 111 -4.24 1.78 -21.06
CA GLY A 111 -3.60 1.64 -19.74
C GLY A 111 -2.98 2.94 -19.20
N ALA A 112 -2.99 4.03 -19.98
CA ALA A 112 -2.62 5.35 -19.49
C ALA A 112 -3.51 5.78 -18.31
N LEU A 113 -2.88 6.38 -17.29
CA LEU A 113 -3.60 6.93 -16.14
C LEU A 113 -4.11 8.33 -16.50
N LEU A 114 -5.42 8.47 -16.66
CA LEU A 114 -6.04 9.68 -17.22
C LEU A 114 -6.40 10.72 -16.16
N ALA A 115 -6.87 10.27 -15.00
CA ALA A 115 -7.31 11.13 -13.92
C ALA A 115 -7.26 10.36 -12.58
N TYR A 116 -7.22 11.11 -11.49
CA TYR A 116 -7.31 10.59 -10.13
C TYR A 116 -8.30 11.44 -9.35
N ASP A 117 -9.04 10.80 -8.44
CA ASP A 117 -9.85 11.46 -7.43
C ASP A 117 -9.40 10.92 -6.07
N LEU A 118 -8.85 11.79 -5.24
CA LEU A 118 -8.23 11.43 -3.97
C LEU A 118 -8.75 12.35 -2.87
N GLY A 119 -9.05 11.77 -1.71
CA GLY A 119 -9.55 12.52 -0.57
C GLY A 119 -9.34 11.79 0.74
N SER A 120 -9.49 12.52 1.83
CA SER A 120 -9.46 12.00 3.19
C SER A 120 -10.43 12.77 4.08
N ASP A 121 -10.99 12.09 5.08
CA ASP A 121 -11.83 12.66 6.12
C ASP A 121 -11.31 12.20 7.48
N GLY A 122 -10.64 13.10 8.18
CA GLY A 122 -10.03 12.82 9.48
C GLY A 122 -11.04 12.76 10.63
N GLU A 123 -12.27 13.24 10.45
CA GLU A 123 -13.31 13.17 11.50
C GLU A 123 -13.70 11.72 11.79
N GLY A 124 -13.47 10.81 10.83
CA GLY A 124 -13.73 9.38 10.95
C GLY A 124 -12.60 8.54 11.57
N ALA A 125 -11.57 9.15 12.18
CA ALA A 125 -10.38 8.42 12.66
C ALA A 125 -10.69 7.26 13.65
N GLU A 126 -11.78 7.38 14.42
CA GLU A 126 -12.21 6.35 15.38
C GLU A 126 -13.06 5.23 14.75
N LEU A 127 -13.45 5.35 13.48
CA LEU A 127 -14.30 4.37 12.81
C LEU A 127 -13.55 3.07 12.49
N ILE A 128 -12.25 3.19 12.14
CA ILE A 128 -11.38 2.07 11.77
C ILE A 128 -9.96 2.40 12.26
N ARG A 129 -9.44 1.62 13.22
CA ARG A 129 -8.10 1.87 13.79
C ARG A 129 -7.48 0.62 14.39
N ILE A 130 -6.16 0.63 14.52
CA ILE A 130 -5.43 -0.24 15.43
C ILE A 130 -5.15 0.58 16.69
N PRO A 131 -5.61 0.15 17.88
CA PRO A 131 -5.41 0.89 19.12
C PRO A 131 -3.93 1.06 19.48
N GLU A 132 -3.64 2.16 20.16
CA GLU A 132 -2.30 2.46 20.64
C GLU A 132 -1.94 1.53 21.82
N PRO A 133 -0.65 1.24 22.07
CA PRO A 133 -0.22 0.36 23.15
C PRO A 133 -0.68 0.82 24.54
N ARG A 134 -0.89 2.13 24.71
CA ARG A 134 -1.35 2.73 25.96
C ARG A 134 -2.83 2.46 26.25
N GLU A 135 -3.59 2.07 25.24
CA GLU A 135 -5.03 1.81 25.33
C GLU A 135 -5.34 0.32 25.54
N GLN A 136 -4.39 -0.58 25.24
CA GLN A 136 -4.52 -2.02 25.40
C GLN A 136 -3.36 -2.62 26.23
N PRO A 137 -3.49 -2.63 27.57
CA PRO A 137 -2.44 -3.12 28.46
C PRO A 137 -2.17 -4.64 28.38
N SER A 138 -3.03 -5.41 27.68
CA SER A 138 -2.80 -6.84 27.38
C SER A 138 -1.66 -7.06 26.37
N GLY A 139 -1.25 -6.03 25.63
CA GLY A 139 -0.14 -6.09 24.66
C GLY A 139 -0.52 -6.57 23.26
N GLU A 140 -1.66 -7.25 23.10
CA GLU A 140 -2.20 -7.65 21.80
C GLU A 140 -2.95 -6.47 21.15
N ARG A 141 -2.64 -6.16 19.88
CA ARG A 141 -3.16 -4.99 19.15
C ARG A 141 -4.08 -5.44 18.03
N TRP A 142 -5.36 -5.55 18.36
CA TRP A 142 -6.37 -5.98 17.39
C TRP A 142 -6.99 -4.78 16.68
N PHE A 143 -7.05 -4.87 15.36
CA PHE A 143 -7.76 -3.99 14.46
C PHE A 143 -9.23 -3.92 14.86
N ALA A 144 -9.76 -2.70 14.96
CA ALA A 144 -11.13 -2.43 15.38
C ALA A 144 -11.90 -1.67 14.30
N MET A 145 -13.16 -2.05 14.08
CA MET A 145 -14.11 -1.33 13.23
C MET A 145 -15.39 -1.02 14.00
N ALA A 146 -15.61 0.26 14.31
CA ALA A 146 -16.86 0.71 14.92
C ALA A 146 -17.97 0.93 13.88
N GLY A 147 -17.60 1.19 12.62
CA GLY A 147 -18.54 1.54 11.54
C GLY A 147 -19.23 2.89 11.76
N ARG A 148 -19.77 3.48 10.69
CA ARG A 148 -20.59 4.71 10.80
C ARG A 148 -22.01 4.30 11.14
N LYS A 149 -22.57 4.80 12.25
CA LYS A 149 -23.98 4.62 12.58
C LYS A 149 -24.83 5.36 11.54
N VAL A 150 -25.73 4.63 10.89
CA VAL A 150 -26.72 5.13 9.93
C VAL A 150 -28.11 5.17 10.56
#